data_AF-A0A956TLC2-F1
#
_entry.id   AF-A0A956TLC2-F1
#
_cell.length_a   1.000
_cell.length_b   1.000
_cell.length_c   1.000
_cell.angle_alpha   90.00
_cell.angle_beta   90.00
_cell.angle_gamma   90.00
#
_symmetry.space_group_name_H-M   'P 1'
#
loop_
_entity.id
_entity.type
_entity.pdbx_description
1 polymer ?
#
loop_
_entity_poly.entity_id
_entity_poly.type
_entity_poly.pdbx_seq_one_letter_code
_entity_poly.pdbx_strand_id
1 'polypeptide(L)'
;MNLTTSPAVLDKLPRKDVIGVPVTHASYQAIVDRVIALAQRRQPAYVCVAAVHLVVEAFLDASLRAIVEAADMVTADGKPVAVALGWLHKTSQERVAGMDLMPSVMAAAERAGCSVFFWAPPRTCLRRR
;
A
#
# COMPACT_ATOMS: atom_id res chain seq x y z
N MET A 1 18.52 28.53 21.17
CA MET A 1 19.25 27.45 20.47
C MET A 1 18.20 26.53 19.86
N ASN A 2 17.83 26.79 18.60
CA ASN A 2 16.76 26.05 17.92
C ASN A 2 17.28 24.71 17.43
N LEU A 3 16.70 23.63 17.93
CA LEU A 3 16.78 22.31 17.33
C LEU A 3 15.85 22.31 16.11
N THR A 4 16.39 22.58 14.93
CA THR A 4 15.75 22.26 13.66
C THR A 4 15.81 20.75 13.45
N THR A 5 14.86 20.01 14.03
CA THR A 5 14.65 18.62 13.67
C THR A 5 14.07 18.59 12.25
N SER A 6 14.92 18.30 11.26
CA SER A 6 14.46 17.86 9.94
C SER A 6 13.43 16.74 10.15
N PRO A 7 12.25 16.75 9.50
CA PRO A 7 11.27 15.70 9.73
C PRO A 7 11.88 14.37 9.29
N ALA A 8 12.12 13.47 10.23
CA ALA A 8 12.67 12.15 9.94
C ALA A 8 11.72 11.43 8.95
N VAL A 9 12.30 10.94 7.86
CA VAL A 9 11.61 10.11 6.86
C VAL A 9 10.96 8.93 7.58
N LEU A 10 9.70 8.64 7.26
CA LEU A 10 9.01 7.49 7.85
C LEU A 10 9.60 6.19 7.28
N ASP A 11 10.14 5.33 8.16
CA ASP A 11 10.67 4.01 7.80
C ASP A 11 9.59 3.07 7.27
N LYS A 12 9.85 2.33 6.19
CA LYS A 12 8.87 1.42 5.57
C LYS A 12 8.31 0.40 6.58
N LEU A 13 7.04 0.04 6.42
CA LEU A 13 6.42 -1.04 7.20
C LEU A 13 7.14 -2.38 6.95
N PRO A 14 7.14 -3.30 7.92
CA PRO A 14 7.78 -4.60 7.75
C PRO A 14 7.18 -5.37 6.57
N ARG A 15 8.04 -6.10 5.85
CA ARG A 15 7.66 -6.89 4.68
C ARG A 15 8.10 -8.34 4.83
N LYS A 16 7.40 -9.21 4.14
CA LYS A 16 7.65 -10.65 4.06
C LYS A 16 7.60 -11.09 2.61
N ASP A 17 8.44 -12.06 2.27
CA ASP A 17 8.54 -12.58 0.91
C ASP A 17 7.32 -13.44 0.54
N VAL A 18 6.72 -13.19 -0.62
CA VAL A 18 5.72 -14.07 -1.23
C VAL A 18 6.19 -14.38 -2.63
N ILE A 19 6.87 -15.53 -2.79
CA ILE A 19 7.38 -16.01 -4.07
C ILE A 19 8.31 -14.95 -4.70
N GLY A 20 9.30 -14.46 -3.94
CA GLY A 20 10.26 -13.47 -4.43
C GLY A 20 9.76 -12.02 -4.47
N VAL A 21 8.50 -11.76 -4.11
CA VAL A 21 7.92 -10.41 -4.07
C VAL A 21 7.72 -9.97 -2.62
N PRO A 22 8.25 -8.81 -2.18
CA PRO A 22 8.08 -8.36 -0.80
C PRO A 22 6.67 -7.76 -0.60
N VAL A 23 5.87 -8.40 0.25
CA VAL A 23 4.52 -7.96 0.62
C VAL A 23 4.54 -7.40 2.05
N THR A 24 3.90 -6.26 2.25
CA THR A 24 3.75 -5.61 3.56
C THR A 24 2.99 -6.53 4.52
N HIS A 25 3.60 -6.79 5.67
CA HIS A 25 3.01 -7.56 6.75
C HIS A 25 2.59 -6.60 7.87
N ALA A 26 1.34 -6.16 7.84
CA ALA A 26 0.80 -5.20 8.79
C ALA A 26 -0.73 -5.35 8.87
N SER A 27 -1.32 -4.94 9.99
CA SER A 27 -2.78 -4.88 10.11
C SER A 27 -3.36 -3.89 9.10
N TYR A 28 -4.63 -4.09 8.76
CA TYR A 28 -5.33 -3.20 7.83
C TYR A 28 -5.30 -1.74 8.32
N GLN A 29 -5.56 -1.53 9.62
CA GLN A 29 -5.54 -0.19 10.21
C GLN A 29 -4.14 0.44 10.16
N ALA A 30 -3.08 -0.32 10.40
CA ALA A 30 -1.71 0.19 10.32
C ALA A 30 -1.35 0.66 8.90
N ILE A 31 -1.91 0.03 7.86
CA ILE A 31 -1.73 0.48 6.47
C ILE A 31 -2.45 1.80 6.24
N VAL A 32 -3.70 1.94 6.70
CA VAL A 32 -4.46 3.20 6.60
C VAL A 32 -3.73 4.33 7.33
N ASP A 33 -3.35 4.10 8.58
CA ASP A 33 -2.64 5.09 9.41
C ASP A 33 -1.32 5.49 8.76
N ARG A 34 -0.62 4.53 8.15
CA ARG A 34 0.61 4.79 7.43
C ARG A 34 0.41 5.71 6.23
N VAL A 35 -0.63 5.49 5.42
CA VAL A 35 -0.95 6.37 4.29
C VAL A 35 -1.20 7.80 4.78
N ILE A 36 -1.98 7.97 5.85
CA ILE A 36 -2.26 9.30 6.42
C ILE A 36 -1.00 9.96 6.97
N ALA A 37 -0.14 9.21 7.67
CA ALA A 37 1.11 9.74 8.20
C ALA A 37 2.05 10.24 7.10
N LEU A 38 2.15 9.51 5.97
CA LEU A 38 2.91 9.93 4.79
C LEU A 38 2.33 11.22 4.19
N ALA A 39 1.00 11.31 4.07
CA ALA A 39 0.31 12.49 3.54
C ALA A 39 0.53 13.74 4.42
N GLN A 40 0.36 13.62 5.74
CA GLN A 40 0.55 14.72 6.69
C GLN A 40 1.99 15.24 6.69
N ARG A 41 2.97 14.35 6.51
CA ARG A 41 4.40 14.72 6.39
C ARG A 41 4.78 15.22 5.00
N ARG A 42 3.86 15.21 4.03
CA ARG A 42 4.12 15.52 2.61
C ARG A 42 5.28 14.70 2.05
N GLN A 43 5.41 13.46 2.51
CA GLN A 43 6.43 12.53 2.04
C GLN A 43 5.90 11.82 0.79
N PRO A 44 6.54 11.98 -0.39
CA PRO A 44 6.16 11.26 -1.59
C PRO A 44 6.28 9.76 -1.36
N ALA A 45 5.22 9.03 -1.68
CA ALA A 45 5.16 7.59 -1.51
C ALA A 45 4.16 6.97 -2.47
N TYR A 46 4.32 5.68 -2.76
CA TYR A 46 3.33 4.93 -3.51
C TYR A 46 3.05 3.55 -2.91
N VAL A 47 1.82 3.08 -3.14
CA VAL A 47 1.30 1.84 -2.60
C VAL A 47 0.89 0.95 -3.76
N CYS A 48 1.46 -0.26 -3.82
CA CYS A 48 1.03 -1.30 -4.73
C CYS A 48 -0.03 -2.15 -4.03
N VAL A 49 -1.25 -2.18 -4.58
CA VAL A 49 -2.30 -3.07 -4.12
C VAL A 49 -2.13 -4.40 -4.85
N ALA A 50 -1.44 -5.36 -4.22
CA ALA A 50 -0.92 -6.54 -4.90
C ALA A 50 -1.90 -7.72 -4.86
N ALA A 51 -2.69 -7.86 -5.93
CA ALA A 51 -3.43 -9.09 -6.21
C ALA A 51 -2.48 -10.17 -6.75
N VAL A 52 -2.96 -11.42 -6.79
CA VAL A 52 -2.18 -12.58 -7.28
C VAL A 52 -1.53 -12.32 -8.64
N HIS A 53 -2.26 -11.69 -9.56
CA HIS A 53 -1.75 -11.35 -10.88
C HIS A 53 -0.47 -10.50 -10.80
N LEU A 54 -0.48 -9.41 -10.00
CA LEU A 54 0.69 -8.55 -9.84
C LEU A 54 1.87 -9.32 -9.24
N VAL A 55 1.62 -10.20 -8.26
CA VAL A 55 2.67 -11.02 -7.62
C VAL A 55 3.29 -11.98 -8.64
N VAL A 56 2.47 -12.64 -9.46
CA VAL A 56 2.94 -13.57 -10.49
C VAL A 56 3.71 -12.83 -11.59
N GLU A 57 3.21 -11.69 -12.08
CA GLU A 57 3.91 -10.90 -13.08
C GLU A 57 5.24 -10.36 -12.56
N ALA A 58 5.27 -9.85 -11.33
CA ALA A 58 6.51 -9.37 -10.70
C ALA A 58 7.51 -10.50 -10.42
N PHE A 59 7.04 -11.75 -10.29
CA PHE A 59 7.95 -12.90 -10.22
C PHE A 59 8.58 -13.21 -11.59
N LEU A 60 7.83 -13.04 -12.68
CA LEU A 60 8.26 -13.37 -14.05
C LEU A 60 9.05 -12.24 -14.73
N ASP A 61 8.79 -10.98 -14.37
CA ASP A 61 9.41 -9.79 -14.96
C ASP A 61 10.20 -8.98 -13.92
N ALA A 62 11.52 -8.99 -14.06
CA ALA A 62 12.43 -8.28 -13.17
C ALA A 62 12.24 -6.75 -13.19
N SER A 63 11.77 -6.18 -14.31
CA SER A 63 11.53 -4.75 -14.41
C SER A 63 10.31 -4.33 -13.59
N LEU A 64 9.22 -5.11 -13.66
CA LEU A 64 8.04 -4.92 -12.82
C LEU A 64 8.37 -5.20 -11.35
N ARG A 65 9.18 -6.23 -11.08
CA ARG A 65 9.66 -6.53 -9.72
C ARG A 65 10.34 -5.33 -9.07
N ALA A 66 11.26 -4.68 -9.78
CA ALA A 66 11.96 -3.50 -9.27
C ALA A 66 10.99 -2.37 -8.89
N ILE A 67 9.93 -2.16 -9.68
CA ILE A 67 8.88 -1.17 -9.39
C ILE A 67 8.10 -1.55 -8.13
N VAL A 68 7.73 -2.82 -7.95
CA VAL A 68 7.00 -3.29 -6.76
C VAL A 68 7.88 -3.23 -5.51
N GLU A 69 9.15 -3.62 -5.60
CA GLU A 69 10.12 -3.58 -4.49
C GLU A 69 10.36 -2.13 -4.01
N ALA A 70 10.44 -1.19 -4.96
CA ALA A 70 10.66 0.22 -4.66
C ALA A 70 9.46 0.91 -3.97
N ALA A 71 8.25 0.32 -4.02
CA ALA A 71 7.04 0.86 -3.36
C ALA A 71 7.28 1.12 -1.88
N ASP A 72 6.46 1.95 -1.24
CA ASP A 72 6.50 2.17 0.21
C ASP A 72 5.65 1.15 0.95
N MET A 73 4.59 0.64 0.29
CA MET A 73 3.79 -0.48 0.75
C MET A 73 3.36 -1.35 -0.43
N VAL A 74 3.35 -2.66 -0.20
CA VAL A 74 2.82 -3.66 -1.14
C VAL A 74 1.75 -4.45 -0.38
N THR A 75 0.48 -4.11 -0.54
CA THR A 75 -0.59 -4.68 0.29
C THR A 75 -0.99 -6.06 -0.22
N ALA A 76 -1.39 -6.96 0.69
CA ALA A 76 -1.93 -8.27 0.33
C ALA A 76 -3.37 -8.14 -0.17
N ASP A 77 -3.56 -7.90 -1.47
CA ASP A 77 -4.89 -7.88 -2.08
C ASP A 77 -5.34 -9.29 -2.46
N GLY A 78 -6.57 -9.61 -2.09
CA GLY A 78 -7.16 -10.93 -2.26
C GLY A 78 -6.76 -11.92 -1.17
N LYS A 79 -7.65 -12.91 -0.98
CA LYS A 79 -7.43 -14.00 -0.01
C LYS A 79 -6.17 -14.83 -0.32
N PRO A 80 -5.84 -15.17 -1.59
CA PRO A 80 -4.69 -16.06 -1.83
C PRO A 80 -3.35 -15.46 -1.39
N VAL A 81 -3.14 -14.15 -1.62
CA VAL A 81 -1.89 -13.48 -1.21
C VAL A 81 -1.79 -13.40 0.32
N ALA A 82 -2.88 -13.02 0.99
CA ALA A 82 -2.93 -12.96 2.45
C ALA A 82 -2.69 -14.35 3.10
N VAL A 83 -3.33 -15.40 2.55
CA VAL A 83 -3.14 -16.79 3.01
C VAL A 83 -1.73 -17.27 2.75
N ALA A 84 -1.16 -17.01 1.56
CA ALA A 84 0.20 -17.41 1.22
C ALA A 84 1.22 -16.75 2.16
N LEU A 85 1.06 -15.45 2.44
CA LEU A 85 1.92 -14.74 3.39
C LEU A 85 1.83 -15.36 4.78
N GLY A 86 0.61 -15.63 5.26
CA GLY A 86 0.40 -16.27 6.55
C GLY A 86 1.01 -17.66 6.64
N TRP A 87 0.82 -18.49 5.61
CA TRP A 87 1.33 -19.85 5.55
C TRP A 87 2.87 -19.90 5.47
N LEU A 88 3.49 -19.12 4.58
CA LEU A 88 4.94 -19.10 4.39
C LEU A 88 5.70 -18.59 5.62
N HIS A 89 5.14 -17.60 6.33
CA HIS A 89 5.80 -16.94 7.46
C HIS A 89 5.24 -17.32 8.82
N LYS A 90 4.38 -18.34 8.89
CA LYS A 90 3.71 -18.79 10.13
C LYS A 90 3.07 -17.64 10.90
N THR A 91 2.35 -16.79 10.18
CA THR A 91 1.71 -15.58 10.70
C THR A 91 0.28 -15.47 10.19
N SER A 92 -0.42 -14.40 10.57
CA SER A 92 -1.70 -14.03 10.01
C SER A 92 -1.53 -12.70 9.26
N GLN A 93 -2.28 -12.54 8.17
CA GLN A 93 -2.35 -11.31 7.41
C GLN A 93 -3.80 -11.10 6.99
N GLU A 94 -4.30 -9.91 7.30
CA GLU A 94 -5.61 -9.49 6.82
C GLU A 94 -5.56 -9.25 5.31
N ARG A 95 -6.65 -9.56 4.62
CA ARG A 95 -6.83 -9.16 3.23
C ARG A 95 -6.98 -7.64 3.19
N VAL A 96 -6.19 -6.99 2.33
CA VAL A 96 -6.21 -5.53 2.13
C VAL A 96 -6.60 -5.27 0.68
N ALA A 97 -7.90 -5.27 0.42
CA ALA A 97 -8.42 -5.05 -0.92
C ALA A 97 -8.47 -3.56 -1.27
N GLY A 98 -8.09 -3.21 -2.49
CA GLY A 98 -8.11 -1.80 -2.94
C GLY A 98 -9.49 -1.15 -2.81
N MET A 99 -10.55 -1.93 -3.06
CA MET A 99 -11.94 -1.46 -2.95
C MET A 99 -12.37 -1.12 -1.51
N ASP A 100 -11.77 -1.76 -0.52
CA ASP A 100 -12.04 -1.51 0.90
C ASP A 100 -11.10 -0.41 1.44
N LEU A 101 -9.84 -0.45 0.97
CA LEU A 101 -8.78 0.47 1.36
C LEU A 101 -9.10 1.91 0.98
N MET A 102 -9.59 2.14 -0.24
CA MET A 102 -9.83 3.49 -0.73
C MET A 102 -10.86 4.26 0.13
N PRO A 103 -12.08 3.75 0.41
CA PRO A 103 -13.01 4.41 1.33
C PRO A 103 -12.43 4.66 2.73
N SER A 104 -11.64 3.72 3.26
CA SER A 104 -11.04 3.83 4.59
C SER A 104 -9.99 4.95 4.65
N VAL A 105 -9.15 5.05 3.61
CA VAL A 105 -8.18 6.13 3.46
C VAL A 105 -8.87 7.47 3.28
N MET A 106 -9.95 7.55 2.48
CA MET A 106 -10.71 8.80 2.32
C MET A 106 -11.29 9.30 3.65
N ALA A 107 -11.94 8.43 4.42
CA ALA A 107 -12.51 8.78 5.72
C ALA A 107 -11.42 9.20 6.72
N ALA A 108 -10.26 8.55 6.69
CA ALA A 108 -9.13 8.94 7.52
C ALA A 108 -8.49 10.27 7.06
N ALA A 109 -8.43 10.52 5.75
CA ALA A 109 -7.93 11.76 5.17
C ALA A 109 -8.81 12.97 5.52
N GLU A 110 -10.13 12.81 5.48
CA GLU A 110 -11.09 13.84 5.90
C GLU A 110 -10.84 14.24 7.36
N ARG A 111 -10.77 13.25 8.27
CA ARG A 111 -10.48 13.50 9.69
C ARG A 111 -9.10 14.14 9.92
N ALA A 112 -8.13 13.84 9.08
CA ALA A 112 -6.76 14.34 9.16
C ALA A 112 -6.53 15.67 8.40
N GLY A 113 -7.56 16.21 7.73
CA GLY A 113 -7.44 17.43 6.92
C GLY A 113 -6.55 17.28 5.67
N CYS A 114 -6.42 16.06 5.13
CA CYS A 114 -5.62 15.78 3.94
C CYS A 114 -6.45 15.94 2.66
N SER A 115 -5.95 16.68 1.68
CA SER A 115 -6.58 16.81 0.36
C SER A 115 -6.42 15.53 -0.46
N VAL A 116 -7.48 15.13 -1.17
CA VAL A 116 -7.48 13.94 -2.04
C VAL A 116 -7.71 14.37 -3.48
N PHE A 117 -6.96 13.77 -4.41
CA PHE A 117 -7.12 13.95 -5.85
C PHE A 117 -7.22 12.59 -6.55
N PHE A 118 -8.11 12.48 -7.54
CA PHE A 118 -8.28 11.28 -8.34
C PHE A 118 -7.71 11.50 -9.73
N TRP A 119 -6.78 10.64 -10.12
CA TRP A 119 -6.19 10.64 -11.45
C TRP A 119 -6.58 9.38 -12.20
N ALA A 120 -7.22 9.55 -13.37
CA ALA A 120 -7.56 8.46 -14.27
C ALA A 120 -7.47 8.95 -15.72
N PRO A 121 -7.05 8.10 -16.68
CA PRO A 121 -7.03 8.48 -18.09
C PRO A 121 -8.44 8.84 -18.59
N PRO A 122 -8.57 9.81 -19.51
CA PRO A 122 -9.87 10.24 -20.03
C PRO A 122 -10.44 9.18 -20.97
N ARG A 123 -11.09 8.17 -20.40
CA ARG A 123 -12.15 7.35 -20.99
C ARG A 123 -12.60 6.32 -19.94
N THR A 124 -13.90 6.35 -19.63
CA THR A 124 -14.69 5.21 -19.10
C THR A 124 -14.87 5.04 -17.59
N CYS A 125 -15.10 6.07 -16.74
CA CYS A 125 -15.64 5.78 -15.39
C CYS A 125 -16.48 6.87 -14.68
N LEU A 126 -17.06 7.87 -15.36
CA LEU A 126 -18.03 8.78 -14.74
C LEU A 126 -19.19 9.06 -15.69
N ARG A 127 -20.00 8.04 -15.99
CA ARG A 127 -21.34 8.24 -16.53
C ARG A 127 -22.32 7.72 -15.49
N ARG A 128 -22.76 8.60 -14.59
CA ARG A 128 -23.98 8.36 -13.80
C ARG A 128 -25.11 8.11 -14.80
N ARG A 129 -25.80 6.97 -14.70
CA ARG A 129 -27.19 6.88 -15.14
C ARG A 129 -28.06 7.53 -14.08
#